data_AF-A0A351FL95-F1
#
_entry.id   AF-A0A351FL95-F1
#
_cell.length_a   1.000
_cell.length_b   1.000
_cell.length_c   1.000
_cell.angle_alpha   90.00
_cell.angle_beta   90.00
_cell.angle_gamma   90.00
#
_symmetry.space_group_name_H-M   'P 1'
#
loop_
_entity.id
_entity.type
_entity.pdbx_description
1 polymer ?
#
loop_
_entity_poly.entity_id
_entity_poly.type
_entity_poly.pdbx_seq_one_letter_code
_entity_poly.pdbx_strand_id
1 'polypeptide(L)'
;VQQARMLLLHRIQTQLFNQCDVVLTEGSGAFDGTGMPVLCMPIGFDTDPSSGMSVPRGVNLAAPPFGEERLFAVAAAWQARTDYHTVSPEDPVG
;
A
#
# COMPACT_ATOMS: atom_id res chain seq x y z
N VAL A 1 7.07 19.78 -16.73
CA VAL A 1 6.83 18.87 -15.57
C VAL A 1 5.38 18.93 -15.08
N GLN A 2 4.80 20.11 -14.79
CA GLN A 2 3.43 20.21 -14.24
C GLN A 2 2.33 19.59 -15.13
N GLN A 3 2.36 19.79 -16.46
CA GLN A 3 1.37 19.21 -17.37
C GLN A 3 1.34 17.68 -17.34
N ALA A 4 2.52 17.03 -17.28
CA ALA A 4 2.61 15.57 -17.21
C ALA A 4 1.99 15.03 -15.92
N ARG A 5 2.24 15.70 -14.78
CA ARG A 5 1.64 15.35 -13.49
C ARG A 5 0.11 15.49 -13.52
N MET A 6 -0.40 16.57 -14.12
CA MET A 6 -1.85 16.78 -14.25
C MET A 6 -2.50 15.74 -15.18
N LEU A 7 -1.84 15.37 -16.27
CA LEU A 7 -2.33 14.31 -17.15
C LEU A 7 -2.36 12.95 -16.43
N LEU A 8 -1.33 12.63 -15.65
CA LEU A 8 -1.30 11.42 -14.84
C LEU A 8 -2.43 11.39 -13.81
N LEU A 9 -2.61 12.48 -13.06
CA LEU A 9 -3.71 12.64 -12.11
C LEU A 9 -5.07 12.42 -12.77
N HIS A 10 -5.30 13.06 -13.92
CA HIS A 10 -6.54 12.91 -14.67
C HIS A 10 -6.79 11.46 -15.10
N ARG A 11 -5.76 10.75 -15.57
CA ARG A 11 -5.88 9.33 -15.96
C ARG A 11 -6.13 8.42 -14.76
N ILE A 12 -5.43 8.63 -13.64
CA ILE A 12 -5.66 7.87 -12.40
C ILE A 12 -7.13 8.02 -11.96
N GLN A 13 -7.67 9.24 -11.95
CA GLN A 13 -9.06 9.43 -11.56
C GLN A 13 -10.05 8.83 -12.55
N THR A 14 -9.90 9.12 -13.85
CA THR A 14 -10.93 8.78 -14.87
C THR A 14 -10.83 7.38 -15.44
N GLN A 15 -9.66 6.75 -15.37
CA GLN A 15 -9.45 5.42 -15.95
C GLN A 15 -9.31 4.36 -14.86
N LEU A 16 -8.60 4.66 -13.77
CA LEU A 16 -8.37 3.68 -12.70
C LEU A 16 -9.49 3.71 -11.66
N PHE A 17 -9.73 4.86 -11.02
CA PHE A 17 -10.73 4.95 -9.93
C PHE A 17 -12.18 5.00 -10.39
N ASN A 18 -12.44 5.13 -11.70
CA ASN A 18 -13.77 4.83 -12.27
C ASN A 18 -14.09 3.33 -12.30
N GLN A 19 -13.09 2.46 -12.15
CA GLN A 19 -13.25 1.00 -12.23
C GLN A 19 -13.06 0.30 -10.88
N CYS A 20 -12.47 0.97 -9.89
CA CYS A 20 -12.18 0.38 -8.59
C CYS A 20 -12.11 1.45 -7.49
N ASP A 21 -12.42 1.05 -6.26
CA ASP A 21 -12.30 1.92 -5.08
C ASP A 21 -10.90 1.91 -4.46
N VAL A 22 -10.15 0.81 -4.64
CA VAL A 22 -8.81 0.59 -4.09
C VAL A 22 -7.97 -0.18 -5.11
N VAL A 23 -6.71 0.20 -5.21
CA VAL A 23 -5.72 -0.44 -6.10
C VAL A 23 -4.62 -1.05 -5.25
N LEU A 24 -4.33 -2.33 -5.47
CA LEU A 24 -3.18 -3.02 -4.90
C LEU A 24 -1.97 -2.83 -5.83
N THR A 25 -0.84 -2.40 -5.29
CA THR A 25 0.39 -2.11 -6.04
C THR A 25 1.64 -2.37 -5.21
N GLU A 26 2.75 -2.71 -5.87
CA GLU A 26 4.06 -2.84 -5.23
C GLU A 26 4.77 -1.49 -5.06
N GLY A 27 4.40 -0.48 -5.85
CA GLY A 27 5.01 0.85 -5.83
C GLY A 27 4.01 1.99 -5.62
N SER A 28 4.39 2.98 -4.81
CA SER A 28 3.57 4.15 -4.47
C SER A 28 3.84 5.39 -5.34
N GLY A 29 4.97 5.45 -6.05
CA GLY A 29 5.50 6.71 -6.62
C GLY A 29 4.56 7.45 -7.58
N ALA A 30 3.72 6.75 -8.35
CA ALA A 30 2.74 7.39 -9.23
C ALA A 30 1.61 8.08 -8.44
N PHE A 31 1.22 7.49 -7.30
CA PHE A 31 0.18 7.99 -6.41
C PHE A 31 0.72 9.13 -5.54
N ASP A 32 1.90 8.96 -4.94
CA ASP A 32 2.58 10.00 -4.16
C ASP A 32 2.83 11.25 -5.01
N GLY A 33 3.33 11.05 -6.23
CA GLY A 33 3.61 12.14 -7.18
C GLY A 33 2.36 12.88 -7.66
N THR A 34 1.16 12.31 -7.47
CA THR A 34 -0.12 12.93 -7.85
C THR A 34 -0.97 13.36 -6.66
N GLY A 35 -0.52 13.10 -5.42
CA GLY A 35 -1.24 13.44 -4.20
C GLY A 35 -2.40 12.51 -3.87
N MET A 36 -2.40 11.28 -4.38
CA MET A 36 -3.39 10.27 -4.03
C MET A 36 -3.01 9.62 -2.68
N PRO A 37 -3.99 9.29 -1.82
CA PRO A 37 -3.72 8.59 -0.57
C PRO A 37 -3.21 7.18 -0.84
N VAL A 38 -2.20 6.76 -0.07
CA VAL A 38 -1.59 5.43 -0.10
C VAL A 38 -1.42 4.92 1.33
N LEU A 39 -1.72 3.64 1.54
CA LEU A 39 -1.51 2.92 2.79
C LEU A 39 -0.66 1.67 2.51
N CYS A 40 0.38 1.44 3.30
CA CYS A 40 1.13 0.18 3.28
C CYS A 40 0.65 -0.71 4.43
N MET A 41 0.41 -2.00 4.16
CA MET A 41 0.05 -2.98 5.19
C MET A 41 0.85 -4.27 5.05
N PRO A 42 1.15 -4.98 6.16
CA PRO A 42 1.85 -6.26 6.11
C PRO A 42 0.93 -7.34 5.52
N ILE A 43 1.46 -8.13 4.58
CA ILE A 43 0.75 -9.23 3.93
C ILE A 43 1.35 -10.60 4.23
N GLY A 44 2.43 -10.64 5.00
CA GLY A 44 3.07 -11.89 5.41
C GLY A 44 4.55 -11.70 5.67
N PHE A 45 5.23 -12.84 5.70
CA PHE A 45 6.67 -12.95 5.81
C PHE A 45 7.17 -13.85 4.70
N ASP A 46 8.39 -13.60 4.26
CA ASP A 46 9.04 -14.40 3.24
C ASP A 46 10.56 -14.33 3.44
N THR A 47 11.27 -15.28 2.87
CA THR A 47 12.72 -15.41 3.07
C THR A 47 13.44 -14.41 2.19
N ASP A 48 14.25 -13.55 2.80
CA ASP A 48 15.15 -12.68 2.05
C ASP A 48 16.24 -13.53 1.37
N PRO A 49 16.37 -13.48 0.03
CA PRO A 49 17.27 -14.36 -0.69
C PRO A 49 18.76 -14.06 -0.43
N SER A 50 19.10 -12.88 0.11
CA SER A 50 20.49 -12.49 0.37
C SER A 50 20.98 -12.92 1.75
N SER A 51 20.11 -12.86 2.76
CA SER A 51 20.43 -13.16 4.16
C SER A 51 19.90 -14.51 4.63
N GLY A 52 18.93 -15.09 3.93
CA GLY A 52 18.21 -16.30 4.35
C GLY A 52 17.26 -16.07 5.53
N MET A 53 17.09 -14.83 5.99
CA MET A 53 16.23 -14.49 7.12
C MET A 53 14.77 -14.32 6.69
N SER A 54 13.84 -14.70 7.55
CA SER A 54 12.42 -14.37 7.35
C SER A 54 12.21 -12.88 7.61
N VAL A 55 11.72 -12.15 6.60
CA VAL A 55 11.50 -10.69 6.65
C VAL A 55 10.04 -10.36 6.34
N PRO A 56 9.48 -9.27 6.91
CA PRO A 56 8.12 -8.87 6.64
C PRO A 56 7.96 -8.44 5.16
N ARG A 57 6.83 -8.81 4.57
CA ARG A 57 6.39 -8.37 3.24
C ARG A 57 5.18 -7.45 3.40
N GLY A 58 5.23 -6.33 2.71
CA GLY A 58 4.14 -5.35 2.66
C GLY A 58 3.58 -5.19 1.27
N VAL A 59 2.39 -4.62 1.18
CA VAL A 59 1.80 -4.17 -0.07
C VAL A 59 1.26 -2.76 0.09
N ASN A 60 1.24 -2.00 -1.00
CA ASN A 60 0.62 -0.68 -1.03
C ASN A 60 -0.81 -0.77 -1.56
N LEU A 61 -1.71 -0.07 -0.88
CA LEU A 61 -3.09 0.18 -1.29
C LEU A 61 -3.22 1.66 -1.62
N ALA A 62 -3.71 2.00 -2.80
CA ALA A 62 -3.99 3.37 -3.21
C ALA A 62 -5.49 3.59 -3.41
N ALA A 63 -5.96 4.79 -3.10
CA ALA A 63 -7.37 5.17 -3.19
C ALA A 63 -7.54 6.52 -3.91
N PRO A 64 -8.77 6.86 -4.38
CA PRO A 64 -9.07 8.18 -4.93
C PRO A 64 -8.87 9.28 -3.87
N PRO A 65 -8.88 10.57 -4.27
CA PRO A 65 -8.87 11.68 -3.33
C PRO A 65 -9.92 11.51 -2.23
N PHE A 66 -9.51 11.69 -0.96
CA PHE A 66 -10.36 11.51 0.22
C PHE A 66 -10.84 10.06 0.46
N GLY A 67 -10.16 9.07 -0.12
CA GLY A 67 -10.50 7.64 -0.01
C GLY A 67 -9.87 6.91 1.19
N GLU A 68 -9.32 7.61 2.17
CA GLU A 68 -8.61 7.01 3.31
C GLU A 68 -9.49 6.06 4.13
N GLU A 69 -10.77 6.37 4.28
CA GLU A 69 -11.73 5.49 4.97
C GLU A 69 -11.77 4.10 4.30
N ARG A 70 -11.76 4.06 2.96
CA ARG A 70 -11.76 2.79 2.21
C ARG A 70 -10.45 2.04 2.41
N LEU A 71 -9.31 2.74 2.43
CA LEU A 71 -8.00 2.14 2.73
C LEU A 71 -8.00 1.48 4.11
N PHE A 72 -8.48 2.20 5.14
CA PHE A 72 -8.57 1.65 6.49
C PHE A 72 -9.55 0.48 6.59
N ALA A 73 -10.69 0.53 5.90
CA ALA A 73 -11.65 -0.56 5.89
C ALA A 73 -11.06 -1.85 5.28
N VAL A 74 -10.32 -1.75 4.18
CA VAL A 74 -9.64 -2.89 3.57
C VAL A 74 -8.53 -3.42 4.47
N ALA A 75 -7.70 -2.53 5.03
CA ALA A 75 -6.63 -2.92 5.94
C ALA A 75 -7.17 -3.61 7.20
N ALA A 76 -8.23 -3.08 7.81
CA ALA A 76 -8.88 -3.68 8.97
C ALA A 76 -9.48 -5.05 8.63
N ALA A 77 -10.10 -5.21 7.46
CA ALA A 77 -10.64 -6.50 7.02
C ALA A 77 -9.55 -7.57 6.79
N TRP A 78 -8.35 -7.14 6.36
CA TRP A 78 -7.17 -8.00 6.22
C TRP A 78 -6.56 -8.36 7.57
N GLN A 79 -6.35 -7.37 8.44
CA GLN A 79 -5.83 -7.56 9.80
C GLN A 79 -6.78 -8.38 10.68
N ALA A 80 -8.10 -8.34 10.44
CA ALA A 80 -9.05 -9.22 11.14
C ALA A 80 -8.91 -10.71 10.78
N ARG A 81 -8.17 -11.03 9.71
CA ARG A 81 -7.93 -12.41 9.24
C ARG A 81 -6.48 -12.85 9.39
N THR A 82 -5.59 -11.94 9.81
CA THR A 82 -4.14 -12.17 9.81
C THR A 82 -3.48 -11.42 10.95
N ASP A 83 -2.46 -12.02 11.56
CA ASP A 83 -1.76 -11.43 12.71
C ASP A 83 -0.38 -10.86 12.35
N TYR A 84 -0.08 -10.67 11.06
CA TYR A 84 1.22 -10.17 10.62
C TYR A 84 1.55 -8.78 11.19
N HIS A 85 0.52 -7.98 11.46
CA HIS A 85 0.63 -6.64 12.03
C HIS A 85 0.93 -6.62 13.54
N THR A 86 0.82 -7.77 14.22
CA THR A 86 1.11 -7.89 15.66
C THR A 86 2.50 -8.46 15.94
N VAL A 87 3.20 -8.95 14.91
CA VAL A 87 4.55 -9.49 15.05
C VAL A 87 5.54 -8.34 15.22
N SER A 88 6.37 -8.44 16.25
CA SER A 88 7.48 -7.51 16.50
C SER A 88 8.81 -8.23 16.34
N PRO A 89 9.87 -7.54 15.87
CA PRO A 89 11.22 -8.11 15.89
C PRO A 89 11.64 -8.42 17.33
N GLU A 90 12.48 -9.44 17.50
CA GLU A 90 13.11 -9.73 18.80
C GLU A 90 13.91 -8.53 19.30
N ASP A 91 13.98 -8.36 20.62
CA ASP A 91 14.79 -7.31 21.22
C ASP A 91 16.26 -7.51 20.83
N PRO A 92 16.91 -6.53 20.17
CA PRO A 92 18.30 -6.66 19.76
C PRO A 92 19.29 -6.83 20.92
N VAL A 93 18.90 -6.59 22.18
CA VAL A 93 19.77 -6.81 23.36
C VAL A 93 19.53 -8.11 24.14
N GLY A 94 18.42 -8.83 23.90
CA GLY A 94 18.08 -10.08 24.62
C GLY A 94 17.57 -9.88 26.04
#